data_AF-X1VTH0-F1
#
_entry.id   AF-X1VTH0-F1
#
_cell.length_a   1.000
_cell.length_b   1.000
_cell.length_c   1.000
_cell.angle_alpha   90.00
_cell.angle_beta   90.00
_cell.angle_gamma   90.00
#
_symmetry.space_group_name_H-M   'P 1'
#
loop_
_entity.id
_entity.type
_entity.pdbx_description
1 polymer ?
#
loop_
_entity_poly.entity_id
_entity_poly.type
_entity_poly.pdbx_seq_one_letter_code
_entity_poly.pdbx_strand_id
1 'polypeptide(L)'
;DVEYRSLLASAKVNLACSWCETFNYNVAEAATCGTISVTSRTIPISGLVVQNPNNPVHIAERILEGCGAQYVDTLRVIREEIRIRNKECKRILMEKLSAL
;
A
#
# COMPACT_ATOMS: atom_id res chain seq x y z
N ASP A 1 -7.17 24.86 7.84
CA ASP A 1 -5.70 24.72 7.89
C ASP A 1 -5.16 24.02 9.13
N VAL A 2 -5.42 24.51 10.35
CA VAL A 2 -4.89 23.88 11.58
C VAL A 2 -5.39 22.45 11.76
N GLU A 3 -6.69 22.22 11.53
CA GLU A 3 -7.30 20.89 11.67
C GLU A 3 -6.76 19.88 10.66
N TYR A 4 -6.58 20.29 9.40
CA TYR A 4 -6.01 19.44 8.34
C TYR A 4 -4.57 19.02 8.65
N ARG A 5 -3.71 19.96 9.08
CA ARG A 5 -2.32 19.63 9.44
C ARG A 5 -2.23 18.77 10.69
N SER A 6 -3.12 18.98 11.65
CA SER A 6 -3.25 18.13 12.84
C SER A 6 -3.65 16.69 12.46
N LEU A 7 -4.58 16.54 11.51
CA LEU A 7 -4.96 15.23 10.98
C LEU A 7 -3.78 14.55 10.28
N LEU A 8 -3.04 15.28 9.43
CA LEU A 8 -1.86 14.74 8.76
C LEU A 8 -0.78 14.29 9.75
N ALA A 9 -0.45 15.12 10.75
CA ALA A 9 0.58 14.83 11.74
C ALA A 9 0.20 13.68 12.70
N SER A 10 -1.10 13.46 12.94
CA SER A 10 -1.58 12.36 13.79
C SER A 10 -1.77 11.04 13.03
N ALA A 11 -1.87 11.08 11.70
CA ALA A 11 -1.96 9.89 10.88
C ALA A 11 -0.69 9.04 10.97
N LYS A 12 -0.86 7.71 11.03
CA LYS A 12 0.28 6.77 10.96
C LYS A 12 0.88 6.69 9.56
N VAL A 13 0.02 6.78 8.55
CA VAL A 13 0.37 6.68 7.14
C VAL A 13 -0.58 7.58 6.35
N ASN A 14 -0.07 8.27 5.35
CA ASN A 14 -0.85 8.97 4.34
C ASN A 14 -0.98 8.10 3.08
N LEU A 15 -2.20 7.71 2.71
CA LEU A 15 -2.44 6.93 1.49
C LEU A 15 -2.70 7.87 0.30
N ALA A 16 -1.72 7.95 -0.60
CA ALA A 16 -1.71 8.80 -1.80
C ALA A 16 -1.52 7.97 -3.08
N CYS A 17 -2.21 6.82 -3.18
CA CYS A 17 -2.23 5.97 -4.37
C CYS A 17 -3.27 6.48 -5.37
N SER A 18 -2.82 7.30 -6.33
CA SER A 18 -3.67 7.83 -7.40
C SER A 18 -3.40 7.13 -8.74
N TRP A 19 -4.42 7.03 -9.57
CA TRP A 19 -4.35 6.39 -10.89
C TRP A 19 -3.85 7.36 -11.97
N CYS A 20 -4.08 8.66 -11.79
CA CYS A 20 -3.89 9.65 -12.84
C CYS A 20 -3.15 10.92 -12.40
N GLU A 21 -2.90 11.14 -11.10
CA GLU A 21 -2.24 12.36 -10.65
C GLU A 21 -0.75 12.40 -11.03
N THR A 22 -0.34 13.53 -11.60
CA THR A 22 1.03 13.77 -12.04
C THR A 22 1.95 14.14 -10.89
N PHE A 23 1.43 14.87 -9.91
CA PHE A 23 2.14 15.26 -8.69
C PHE A 23 1.14 15.35 -7.53
N ASN A 24 1.50 14.79 -6.37
CA ASN A 24 0.59 14.75 -5.23
C ASN A 24 1.10 15.63 -4.09
N TYR A 25 0.59 16.86 -4.02
CA TYR A 25 1.00 17.86 -3.03
C TYR A 25 0.76 17.39 -1.58
N ASN A 26 -0.24 16.54 -1.37
CA ASN A 26 -0.53 15.95 -0.06
C ASN A 26 0.64 15.10 0.48
N VAL A 27 1.50 14.56 -0.40
CA VAL A 27 2.65 13.77 0.03
C VAL A 27 3.76 14.69 0.55
N ALA A 28 3.97 15.82 -0.11
CA ALA A 28 4.91 16.82 0.39
C ALA A 28 4.44 17.38 1.74
N GLU A 29 3.15 17.68 1.88
CA GLU A 29 2.58 18.15 3.14
C GLU A 29 2.67 17.10 4.25
N ALA A 30 2.33 15.83 3.97
CA ALA A 30 2.48 14.72 4.90
C ALA A 30 3.94 14.58 5.37
N ALA A 31 4.90 14.65 4.44
CA ALA A 31 6.32 14.58 4.76
C ALA A 31 6.76 15.73 5.69
N THR A 32 6.29 16.95 5.46
CA THR A 32 6.57 18.10 6.37
C THR A 32 5.96 17.94 7.76
N CYS A 33 4.90 17.13 7.89
CA CYS A 33 4.30 16.78 9.18
C CYS A 33 4.94 15.53 9.83
N GLY A 34 5.96 14.93 9.20
CA GLY A 34 6.62 13.72 9.68
C GLY A 34 5.87 12.42 9.36
N THR A 35 4.86 12.47 8.50
CA THR A 35 3.99 11.33 8.16
C THR A 35 4.47 10.67 6.88
N ILE A 36 4.69 9.35 6.94
CA ILE A 36 5.10 8.57 5.77
C ILE A 36 3.92 8.40 4.80
N SER A 37 4.19 8.53 3.50
CA SER A 37 3.20 8.33 2.46
C SER A 37 3.39 7.00 1.73
N VAL A 38 2.26 6.33 1.43
CA VAL A 38 2.17 5.25 0.45
C VAL A 38 1.66 5.84 -0.85
N THR A 39 2.43 5.71 -1.93
CA THR A 39 2.16 6.41 -3.20
C THR A 39 2.30 5.48 -4.40
N SER A 40 1.55 5.74 -5.47
CA SER A 40 1.60 4.96 -6.72
C SER A 40 2.70 5.40 -7.70
N ARG A 41 3.46 6.45 -7.36
CA ARG A 41 4.53 6.98 -8.22
C ARG A 41 5.80 7.25 -7.42
N THR A 42 6.96 7.08 -8.06
CA THR A 42 8.22 7.54 -7.51
C THR A 42 8.21 9.07 -7.47
N ILE A 43 8.36 9.62 -6.27
CA ILE A 43 8.43 11.05 -6.01
C ILE A 43 9.80 11.38 -5.39
N PRO A 44 10.31 12.61 -5.52
CA PRO A 44 11.62 13.00 -4.98
C PRO A 44 11.61 13.19 -3.45
N ILE A 45 10.65 12.58 -2.76
CA ILE A 45 10.42 12.70 -1.32
C ILE A 45 10.28 11.28 -0.76
N SER A 46 10.78 11.04 0.45
CA SER A 46 10.74 9.71 1.09
C SER A 46 9.30 9.21 1.21
N GLY A 47 8.99 8.10 0.53
CA GLY A 47 7.67 7.46 0.52
C GLY A 47 7.76 6.01 0.07
N LEU A 48 6.74 5.22 0.43
CA LEU A 48 6.63 3.82 0.06
C LEU A 48 5.89 3.69 -1.26
N VAL A 49 6.58 3.19 -2.28
CA VAL A 49 6.05 3.15 -3.66
C VAL A 49 5.30 1.85 -3.93
N VAL A 50 4.06 1.98 -4.40
CA VAL A 50 3.21 0.94 -4.94
C VAL A 50 3.30 0.98 -6.46
N GLN A 51 3.95 -0.02 -7.07
CA GLN A 51 4.14 -0.09 -8.52
C GLN A 51 2.84 -0.25 -9.32
N ASN A 52 1.82 -0.88 -8.72
CA ASN A 52 0.52 -1.11 -9.36
C ASN A 52 -0.60 -0.67 -8.39
N PRO A 53 -1.25 0.49 -8.61
CA PRO A 53 -2.35 0.95 -7.76
C PRO A 53 -3.60 0.05 -7.84
N ASN A 54 -3.63 -0.92 -8.75
CA ASN A 54 -4.73 -1.88 -8.90
C ASN A 54 -4.44 -3.16 -8.13
N ASN A 55 -3.31 -3.24 -7.43
CA ASN A 55 -2.93 -4.36 -6.58
C ASN A 55 -3.20 -4.01 -5.10
N PRO A 56 -4.41 -4.29 -4.59
CA PRO A 56 -4.77 -3.97 -3.21
C PRO A 56 -3.89 -4.68 -2.17
N VAL A 57 -3.32 -5.84 -2.52
CA VAL A 57 -2.37 -6.55 -1.66
C VAL A 57 -1.10 -5.72 -1.49
N HIS A 58 -0.51 -5.26 -2.60
CA HIS A 58 0.70 -4.47 -2.54
C HIS A 58 0.48 -3.14 -1.81
N ILE A 59 -0.69 -2.52 -1.96
CA ILE A 59 -1.08 -1.33 -1.19
C ILE A 59 -1.10 -1.65 0.30
N ALA A 60 -1.78 -2.72 0.70
CA ALA A 60 -1.87 -3.14 2.11
C ALA A 60 -0.49 -3.42 2.70
N GLU A 61 0.40 -4.05 1.94
CA GLU A 61 1.78 -4.30 2.37
C GLU A 61 2.52 -3.01 2.69
N ARG A 62 2.44 -2.01 1.80
CA ARG A 62 3.11 -0.71 2.01
C ARG A 62 2.50 0.08 3.16
N ILE A 63 1.18 0.01 3.37
CA ILE A 63 0.54 0.65 4.52
C ILE A 63 1.11 0.07 5.81
N LEU A 64 1.17 -1.25 5.93
CA LEU A 64 1.65 -1.89 7.16
C LEU A 64 3.15 -1.66 7.37
N GLU A 65 3.96 -1.61 6.31
CA GLU A 65 5.37 -1.18 6.38
C GLU A 65 5.50 0.24 6.96
N GLY A 66 4.63 1.17 6.53
CA GLY A 66 4.60 2.54 7.04
C GLY A 66 4.09 2.67 8.47
N CYS A 67 3.21 1.78 8.92
CA CYS A 67 2.67 1.79 10.28
C CYS A 67 3.69 1.35 11.36
N GLY A 68 4.80 0.73 10.98
CA GLY A 68 5.91 0.38 11.87
C GLY A 68 6.00 -1.09 12.26
N ALA A 69 7.07 -1.43 12.98
CA ALA A 69 7.49 -2.81 13.28
C ALA A 69 6.43 -3.66 13.99
N GLN A 70 5.51 -3.04 14.74
CA GLN A 70 4.45 -3.75 15.44
C GLN A 70 3.43 -4.46 14.51
N TYR A 71 3.43 -4.15 13.21
CA TYR A 71 2.55 -4.77 12.22
C TYR A 71 3.27 -5.79 11.31
N VAL A 72 4.54 -6.09 11.57
CA VAL A 72 5.35 -7.04 10.77
C VAL A 72 4.79 -8.47 10.83
N ASP A 73 4.32 -8.90 12.00
CA ASP A 73 3.68 -10.23 12.13
C ASP A 73 2.34 -10.30 11.38
N THR A 74 1.55 -9.21 11.40
CA THR A 74 0.30 -9.09 10.64
C THR A 74 0.56 -9.16 9.13
N LEU A 75 1.59 -8.47 8.65
CA LEU A 75 2.07 -8.54 7.27
C LEU A 75 2.40 -9.97 6.85
N ARG A 76 3.13 -10.70 7.70
CA ARG A 76 3.54 -12.08 7.41
C ARG A 76 2.33 -13.01 7.25
N VAL A 77 1.33 -12.88 8.13
CA VAL A 77 0.09 -13.68 8.06
C VAL A 77 -0.68 -13.39 6.77
N ILE A 78 -0.88 -12.10 6.45
CA ILE A 78 -1.59 -11.69 5.23
C ILE A 78 -0.89 -12.23 3.97
N ARG A 79 0.45 -12.14 3.91
CA ARG A 79 1.24 -12.67 2.80
C ARG A 79 1.06 -14.18 2.61
N GLU A 80 1.03 -14.95 3.68
CA GLU A 80 0.86 -16.40 3.59
C GLU A 80 -0.57 -16.78 3.16
N GLU A 81 -1.60 -16.12 3.70
CA GLU A 81 -3.00 -16.34 3.30
C GLU A 81 -3.20 -16.08 1.80
N ILE A 82 -2.63 -14.98 1.30
CA ILE A 82 -2.69 -14.63 -0.12
C ILE A 82 -1.94 -15.65 -0.97
N ARG A 83 -0.78 -16.11 -0.51
CA ARG A 83 0.01 -17.15 -1.19
C ARG A 83 -0.77 -18.47 -1.26
N ILE A 84 -1.43 -18.90 -0.19
CA ILE A 84 -2.29 -20.09 -0.16
C ILE A 84 -3.43 -19.93 -1.15
N ARG A 85 -4.13 -18.79 -1.12
CA ARG A 85 -5.26 -18.51 -2.02
C ARG A 85 -4.84 -18.49 -3.49
N ASN A 86 -3.70 -17.88 -3.82
CA ASN A 86 -3.18 -17.84 -5.18
C ASN A 86 -2.81 -19.22 -5.70
N LYS A 87 -2.24 -20.10 -4.85
CA LYS A 87 -1.98 -21.50 -5.22
C LYS A 87 -3.27 -22.24 -5.55
N GLU A 88 -4.29 -22.05 -4.73
CA GLU A 88 -5.60 -22.69 -4.92
C GLU A 88 -6.30 -22.21 -6.19
N CYS A 89 -6.35 -20.90 -6.43
CA CYS A 89 -6.89 -20.34 -7.68
C CYS A 89 -6.16 -20.88 -8.92
N LYS A 90 -4.83 -21.00 -8.85
CA LYS A 90 -4.02 -21.56 -9.94
C LYS A 90 -4.33 -23.06 -10.17
N ARG A 91 -4.51 -23.83 -9.10
CA ARG A 91 -4.92 -25.24 -9.17
C ARG A 91 -6.25 -25.38 -9.89
N ILE A 92 -7.28 -24.66 -9.44
CA ILE A 92 -8.63 -24.67 -10.03
C ILE A 92 -8.58 -24.28 -11.52
N LEU A 93 -7.80 -23.25 -11.86
CA LEU A 93 -7.65 -22.80 -13.25
C LEU A 93 -7.05 -23.91 -14.13
N MET A 94 -6.00 -24.58 -13.66
CA MET A 94 -5.35 -25.66 -14.41
C MET A 94 -6.28 -26.87 -14.58
N GLU A 95 -7.05 -27.23 -13.55
CA GLU A 95 -8.06 -28.30 -13.64
C GLU A 95 -9.11 -28.00 -14.71
N LYS A 96 -9.63 -26.76 -14.73
CA LYS A 96 -10.61 -26.34 -15.74
C LYS A 96 -10.03 -26.30 -17.16
N LEU A 97 -8.77 -25.87 -17.32
CA LEU A 97 -8.10 -25.84 -18.62
C LEU A 97 -7.76 -27.24 -19.14
N SER A 98 -7.44 -28.20 -18.26
CA SER A 98 -7.16 -29.60 -18.64
C SER A 98 -8.40 -30.40 -19.05
N ALA A 99 -9.59 -29.90 -18.72
CA ALA A 99 -10.88 -30.51 -19.08
C ALA A 99 -11.47 -29.98 -20.40
N LEU A 100 -10.78 -29.03 -21.05
CA LEU A 100 -11.09 -28.48 -22.37
C LEU A 100 -10.23 -29.15 -23.44
#